data_AF-A0A5C6XTP3-F1
#
_entry.id   AF-A0A5C6XTP3-F1
#
_cell.length_a   1.000
_cell.length_b   1.000
_cell.length_c   1.000
_cell.angle_alpha   90.00
_cell.angle_beta   90.00
_cell.angle_gamma   90.00
#
_symmetry.space_group_name_H-M   'P 1'
#
loop_
_entity.id
_entity.type
_entity.pdbx_description
1 polymer ?
#
loop_
_entity_poly.entity_id
_entity_poly.type
_entity_poly.pdbx_seq_one_letter_code
_entity_poly.pdbx_strand_id
1 'polypeptide(L)'
;MMSRDGYEAAVLADRRLEALLAGGARSWAWVAAGPLLALAVMGLTPGVEEAWGAMSAVVYGTGAWVACGEVRSEWGRWAREGALGVGASSQVMGALRATGILGVVFTAGFVAVAVMRGASSPPVGWLALVLLALLFSGLGSGLFVATAMRARPAAWAVLLGVIGAQLAALGWTGANWWVPVSNAYASLEAFGGDAVDVFAGASRLAAVAMTGVVGVVMSMWMLARRRF
;
A
#
# COMPACT_ATOMS: atom_id res chain seq x y z
N MET A 1 -4.92 26.68 -12.42
CA MET A 1 -5.45 25.31 -12.61
C MET A 1 -5.00 24.37 -11.49
N MET A 2 -3.70 24.22 -11.19
CA MET A 2 -3.19 23.33 -10.10
C MET A 2 -3.76 23.56 -8.68
N SER A 3 -4.09 24.80 -8.30
CA SER A 3 -4.65 25.08 -6.96
C SER A 3 -6.07 24.53 -6.76
N ARG A 4 -6.84 24.38 -7.84
CA ARG A 4 -8.24 23.90 -7.78
C ARG A 4 -8.28 22.38 -7.63
N ASP A 5 -7.44 21.66 -8.38
CA ASP A 5 -7.31 20.21 -8.29
C ASP A 5 -6.84 19.75 -6.90
N GLY A 6 -5.89 20.48 -6.30
CA GLY A 6 -5.41 20.19 -4.94
C GLY A 6 -6.47 20.37 -3.86
N TYR A 7 -7.29 21.43 -3.99
CA TYR A 7 -8.43 21.69 -3.10
C TYR A 7 -9.54 20.66 -3.29
N GLU A 8 -9.90 20.33 -4.53
CA GLU A 8 -10.88 19.28 -4.83
C GLU A 8 -10.44 17.92 -4.30
N ALA A 9 -9.17 17.56 -4.47
CA ALA A 9 -8.60 16.34 -3.89
C ALA A 9 -8.68 16.31 -2.36
N ALA A 10 -8.46 17.45 -1.71
CA ALA A 10 -8.56 17.58 -0.25
C ALA A 10 -10.00 17.40 0.24
N VAL A 11 -10.97 18.08 -0.38
CA VAL A 11 -12.40 17.96 -0.03
C VAL A 11 -12.91 16.54 -0.27
N LEU A 12 -12.50 15.89 -1.37
CA LEU A 12 -12.84 14.50 -1.64
C LEU A 12 -12.19 13.54 -0.64
N ALA A 13 -10.94 13.79 -0.24
CA ALA A 13 -10.25 13.00 0.78
C ALA A 13 -10.96 13.10 2.13
N ASP A 14 -11.32 14.31 2.55
CA ASP A 14 -11.95 14.58 3.84
C ASP A 14 -13.30 13.87 3.96
N ARG A 15 -14.16 14.00 2.93
CA ARG A 15 -15.45 13.28 2.89
C ARG A 15 -15.31 11.76 2.89
N ARG A 16 -14.29 11.23 2.20
CA ARG A 16 -14.02 9.78 2.18
C ARG A 16 -13.52 9.31 3.53
N LEU A 17 -12.65 10.08 4.16
CA LEU A 17 -12.17 9.79 5.51
C LEU A 17 -13.31 9.84 6.51
N GLU A 18 -14.19 10.86 6.45
CA GLU A 18 -15.41 10.92 7.25
C GLU A 18 -16.29 9.69 7.03
N ALA A 19 -16.53 9.27 5.79
CA ALA A 19 -17.32 8.08 5.51
C ALA A 19 -16.68 6.79 6.06
N LEU A 20 -15.35 6.67 6.00
CA LEU A 20 -14.60 5.54 6.54
C LEU A 20 -14.63 5.54 8.09
N LEU A 21 -14.52 6.71 8.72
CA LEU A 21 -14.52 6.88 10.17
C LEU A 21 -15.92 6.79 10.78
N ALA A 22 -16.94 7.29 10.09
CA ALA A 22 -18.35 7.23 10.47
C ALA A 22 -18.89 5.78 10.49
N GLY A 23 -18.15 4.81 9.96
CA GLY A 23 -18.45 3.38 10.05
C GLY A 23 -18.42 2.79 11.47
N GLY A 24 -18.16 3.58 12.52
CA GLY A 24 -18.26 3.17 13.92
C GLY A 24 -17.28 2.05 14.27
N ALA A 25 -17.77 0.87 14.68
CA ALA A 25 -16.91 -0.27 15.02
C ALA A 25 -15.99 -0.74 13.87
N ARG A 26 -16.33 -0.45 12.61
CA ARG A 26 -15.46 -0.75 11.44
C ARG A 26 -14.22 0.13 11.37
N SER A 27 -14.23 1.36 11.90
CA SER A 27 -13.04 2.21 11.89
C SER A 27 -12.01 1.75 12.93
N TRP A 28 -12.48 1.28 14.09
CA TRP A 28 -11.63 0.63 15.10
C TRP A 28 -10.97 -0.66 14.60
N ALA A 29 -11.65 -1.42 13.75
CA ALA A 29 -11.08 -2.61 13.14
C ALA A 29 -9.80 -2.31 12.34
N TRP A 30 -9.71 -1.13 11.69
CA TRP A 30 -8.50 -0.72 10.96
C TRP A 30 -7.35 -0.33 11.88
N VAL A 31 -7.64 0.31 13.01
CA VAL A 31 -6.64 0.64 14.04
C VAL A 31 -6.07 -0.63 14.65
N ALA A 32 -6.90 -1.63 14.92
CA ALA A 32 -6.48 -2.90 15.49
C ALA A 32 -5.85 -3.86 14.46
N ALA A 33 -6.16 -3.72 13.16
CA ALA A 33 -5.70 -4.64 12.11
C ALA A 33 -4.16 -4.70 12.01
N GLY A 34 -3.47 -3.56 12.12
CA GLY A 34 -2.00 -3.50 12.06
C GLY A 34 -1.35 -4.34 13.16
N PRO A 35 -1.64 -4.04 14.44
CA PRO A 35 -1.16 -4.83 15.58
C PRO A 35 -1.51 -6.32 15.48
N LEU A 36 -2.75 -6.68 15.12
CA LEU A 36 -3.20 -8.07 15.04
C LEU A 36 -2.49 -8.84 13.93
N LEU A 37 -2.30 -8.23 12.76
CA LEU A 37 -1.58 -8.84 11.65
C LEU A 37 -0.08 -8.98 11.96
N ALA A 38 0.52 -8.02 12.67
CA ALA A 38 1.89 -8.17 13.16
C ALA A 38 2.02 -9.33 14.14
N LEU A 39 1.08 -9.50 15.08
CA LEU A 39 1.06 -10.66 15.98
C LEU A 39 0.95 -11.98 15.21
N ALA A 40 0.09 -12.03 14.19
CA ALA A 40 -0.06 -13.22 13.36
C ALA A 40 1.22 -13.54 12.59
N VAL A 41 1.85 -12.55 11.95
CA VAL A 41 3.13 -12.73 11.25
C VAL A 41 4.20 -13.24 12.20
N MET A 42 4.44 -12.52 13.31
CA MET A 42 5.48 -12.87 14.28
C MET A 42 5.23 -14.19 15.00
N GLY A 43 3.97 -14.64 15.10
CA GLY A 43 3.61 -15.92 15.70
C GLY A 43 3.73 -17.12 14.76
N LEU A 44 3.74 -16.89 13.43
CA LEU A 44 3.78 -17.94 12.41
C LEU A 44 5.16 -18.11 11.77
N THR A 45 6.08 -17.17 11.97
CA THR A 45 7.42 -17.20 11.36
C THR A 45 8.45 -17.72 12.37
N PRO A 46 9.17 -18.81 12.07
CA PRO A 46 10.13 -19.42 13.01
C PRO A 46 11.44 -18.64 13.20
N GLY A 47 11.70 -17.57 12.42
CA GLY A 47 12.87 -16.71 12.57
C GLY A 47 12.61 -15.23 12.22
N VAL A 48 13.51 -14.34 12.67
CA VAL A 48 13.39 -12.88 12.47
C VAL A 48 13.57 -12.49 11.00
N GLU A 49 14.47 -13.15 10.27
CA GLU A 49 14.69 -12.90 8.84
C GLU A 49 13.50 -13.35 7.98
N GLU A 50 12.95 -14.53 8.28
CA GLU A 50 11.73 -15.03 7.62
C GLU A 50 10.51 -14.13 7.92
N ALA A 51 10.48 -13.49 9.09
CA ALA A 51 9.48 -12.51 9.42
C ALA A 51 9.50 -11.29 8.48
N TRP A 52 10.66 -10.85 7.98
CA TRP A 52 10.73 -9.72 7.06
C TRP A 52 10.01 -9.99 5.74
N GLY A 53 10.12 -11.19 5.19
CA GLY A 53 9.41 -11.60 3.98
C GLY A 53 7.89 -11.60 4.19
N ALA A 54 7.43 -12.21 5.29
CA ALA A 54 6.02 -12.27 5.65
C ALA A 54 5.43 -10.88 5.97
N MET A 55 6.14 -10.05 6.74
CA MET A 55 5.76 -8.66 7.02
C MET A 55 5.62 -7.87 5.72
N SER A 56 6.59 -8.02 4.81
CA SER A 56 6.57 -7.33 3.52
C SER A 56 5.32 -7.70 2.71
N ALA A 57 5.04 -8.99 2.58
CA ALA A 57 3.87 -9.45 1.83
C ALA A 57 2.54 -9.01 2.44
N VAL A 58 2.41 -9.11 3.77
CA VAL A 58 1.19 -8.71 4.49
C VAL A 58 0.94 -7.21 4.34
N VAL A 59 1.97 -6.38 4.52
CA VAL A 59 1.83 -4.91 4.41
C VAL A 59 1.52 -4.49 2.97
N TYR A 60 2.23 -5.05 1.98
CA TYR A 60 1.92 -4.81 0.56
C TYR A 60 0.49 -5.22 0.21
N GLY A 61 0.11 -6.44 0.57
CA GLY A 61 -1.20 -7.01 0.28
C GLY A 61 -2.34 -6.25 0.94
N THR A 62 -2.14 -5.79 2.18
CA THR A 62 -3.12 -4.97 2.90
C THR A 62 -3.34 -3.64 2.20
N GLY A 63 -2.27 -2.93 1.82
CA GLY A 63 -2.39 -1.68 1.06
C GLY A 63 -3.12 -1.90 -0.27
N ALA A 64 -2.73 -2.92 -1.02
CA ALA A 64 -3.36 -3.27 -2.29
C ALA A 64 -4.85 -3.60 -2.10
N TRP A 65 -5.18 -4.32 -1.03
CA TRP A 65 -6.55 -4.70 -0.73
C TRP A 65 -7.40 -3.48 -0.40
N VAL A 66 -6.95 -2.63 0.52
CA VAL A 66 -7.67 -1.41 0.96
C VAL A 66 -7.98 -0.50 -0.22
N ALA A 67 -6.97 -0.18 -1.04
CA ALA A 67 -7.15 0.67 -2.20
C ALA A 67 -8.11 0.09 -3.24
N CYS A 68 -8.01 -1.22 -3.51
CA CYS A 68 -8.92 -1.89 -4.43
C CYS A 68 -10.37 -1.87 -3.91
N GLY A 69 -10.55 -2.11 -2.61
CA GLY A 69 -11.84 -2.05 -1.95
C GLY A 69 -12.50 -0.68 -2.05
N GLU A 70 -11.75 0.39 -1.78
CA GLU A 70 -12.20 1.79 -1.86
C GLU A 70 -12.69 2.17 -3.27
N VAL A 71 -11.87 1.88 -4.29
CA VAL A 71 -12.28 2.14 -5.69
C VAL A 71 -13.53 1.34 -6.04
N ARG A 72 -13.65 0.13 -5.50
CA ARG A 72 -14.79 -0.75 -5.80
C ARG A 72 -16.09 -0.27 -5.19
N SER A 73 -16.08 0.12 -3.92
CA SER A 73 -17.26 0.65 -3.24
C SER A 73 -17.71 1.98 -3.84
N GLU A 74 -16.77 2.78 -4.35
CA GLU A 74 -17.04 4.14 -4.79
C GLU A 74 -17.10 4.31 -6.31
N TRP A 75 -16.96 3.23 -7.09
CA TRP A 75 -16.87 3.32 -8.55
C TRP A 75 -18.04 4.06 -9.21
N GLY A 76 -19.27 3.76 -8.77
CA GLY A 76 -20.47 4.43 -9.26
C GLY A 76 -20.43 5.94 -9.01
N ARG A 77 -19.83 6.37 -7.89
CA ARG A 77 -19.63 7.79 -7.59
C ARG A 77 -18.53 8.40 -8.45
N TRP A 78 -17.40 7.72 -8.62
CA TRP A 78 -16.29 8.20 -9.46
C TRP A 78 -16.74 8.41 -10.92
N ALA A 79 -17.58 7.52 -11.44
CA ALA A 79 -18.16 7.65 -12.78
C ALA A 79 -19.06 8.89 -12.89
N ARG A 80 -19.92 9.14 -11.90
CA ARG A 80 -20.79 10.34 -11.87
C ARG A 80 -19.98 11.63 -11.72
N GLU A 81 -19.06 11.68 -10.76
CA GLU A 81 -18.15 12.82 -10.56
C GLU A 81 -17.33 13.09 -11.81
N GLY A 82 -16.92 12.05 -12.53
CA GLY A 82 -16.20 12.17 -13.79
C GLY A 82 -17.04 12.78 -14.91
N ALA A 83 -18.31 12.38 -15.02
CA ALA A 83 -19.26 12.99 -15.96
C ALA A 83 -19.56 14.46 -15.63
N LEU A 84 -19.45 14.84 -14.35
CA LEU A 84 -19.57 16.23 -13.87
C LEU A 84 -18.27 17.05 -13.98
N GLY A 85 -17.19 16.46 -14.54
CA GLY A 85 -15.94 17.16 -14.82
C GLY A 85 -14.89 17.13 -13.71
N VAL A 86 -15.12 16.48 -12.56
CA VAL A 86 -14.15 16.41 -11.44
C VAL A 86 -12.87 15.73 -11.89
N GLY A 87 -11.68 16.34 -11.83
CA GLY A 87 -10.45 15.78 -12.40
C GLY A 87 -10.09 14.33 -11.98
N ALA A 88 -9.50 13.56 -12.90
CA ALA A 88 -9.02 12.19 -12.61
C ALA A 88 -7.93 12.18 -11.52
N SER A 89 -7.07 13.22 -11.50
CA SER A 89 -6.10 13.49 -10.45
C SER A 89 -6.78 13.63 -9.08
N SER A 90 -7.84 14.45 -9.00
CA SER A 90 -8.59 14.69 -7.76
C SER A 90 -9.24 13.41 -7.23
N GLN A 91 -9.81 12.57 -8.10
CA GLN A 91 -10.44 11.30 -7.71
C GLN A 91 -9.43 10.30 -7.13
N VAL A 92 -8.28 10.14 -7.80
CA VAL A 92 -7.23 9.20 -7.37
C VAL A 92 -6.53 9.71 -6.13
N MET A 93 -6.15 10.99 -6.07
CA MET A 93 -5.50 11.58 -4.89
C MET A 93 -6.42 11.62 -3.69
N GLY A 94 -7.73 11.86 -3.88
CA GLY A 94 -8.71 11.78 -2.80
C GLY A 94 -8.77 10.38 -2.18
N ALA A 95 -8.76 9.34 -3.02
CA ALA A 95 -8.75 7.94 -2.55
C ALA A 95 -7.43 7.60 -1.83
N LEU A 96 -6.31 8.01 -2.43
CA LEU A 96 -4.98 7.73 -1.90
C LEU A 96 -4.74 8.42 -0.56
N ARG A 97 -5.23 9.65 -0.37
CA ARG A 97 -5.11 10.38 0.90
C ARG A 97 -5.95 9.73 2.00
N ALA A 98 -7.20 9.39 1.71
CA ALA A 98 -8.09 8.76 2.69
C ALA A 98 -7.55 7.39 3.14
N THR A 99 -7.16 6.55 2.18
CA THR A 99 -6.59 5.21 2.48
C THR A 99 -5.17 5.30 3.03
N GLY A 100 -4.39 6.31 2.64
CA GLY A 100 -3.03 6.56 3.12
C GLY A 100 -2.97 6.95 4.60
N ILE A 101 -3.90 7.78 5.09
CA ILE A 101 -3.96 8.15 6.52
C ILE A 101 -4.23 6.90 7.38
N LEU A 102 -5.21 6.08 6.99
CA LEU A 102 -5.48 4.80 7.64
C LEU A 102 -4.26 3.87 7.57
N GLY A 103 -3.58 3.89 6.42
CA GLY A 103 -2.37 3.14 6.20
C GLY A 103 -1.23 3.52 7.15
N VAL A 104 -1.03 4.81 7.43
CA VAL A 104 -0.02 5.28 8.39
C VAL A 104 -0.30 4.72 9.79
N VAL A 105 -1.56 4.79 10.25
CA VAL A 105 -1.95 4.26 11.56
C VAL A 105 -1.75 2.74 11.62
N PHE A 106 -2.16 2.04 10.56
CA PHE A 106 -1.95 0.61 10.40
C PHE A 106 -0.46 0.24 10.51
N THR A 107 0.40 0.89 9.72
CA THR A 107 1.84 0.60 9.70
C THR A 107 2.50 0.95 11.03
N ALA A 108 2.11 2.06 11.67
CA ALA A 108 2.64 2.42 12.98
C ALA A 108 2.32 1.35 14.04
N GLY A 109 1.06 0.88 14.10
CA GLY A 109 0.66 -0.20 15.00
C GLY A 109 1.34 -1.54 14.68
N PHE A 110 1.49 -1.84 13.39
CA PHE A 110 2.19 -3.04 12.91
C PHE A 110 3.67 -3.04 13.35
N VAL A 111 4.39 -1.93 13.10
CA VAL A 111 5.80 -1.76 13.47
C VAL A 111 5.96 -1.86 14.99
N ALA A 112 5.10 -1.19 15.77
CA ALA A 112 5.18 -1.21 17.23
C ALA A 112 5.14 -2.65 17.78
N VAL A 113 4.18 -3.46 17.31
CA VAL A 113 4.06 -4.87 17.73
C VAL A 113 5.24 -5.70 17.22
N ALA A 114 5.64 -5.53 15.96
CA ALA A 114 6.77 -6.27 15.39
C ALA A 114 8.05 -6.04 16.21
N VAL A 115 8.34 -4.79 16.57
CA VAL A 115 9.49 -4.41 17.40
C VAL A 115 9.37 -5.01 18.81
N MET A 116 8.20 -4.92 19.46
CA MET A 116 7.96 -5.55 20.77
C MET A 116 8.14 -7.07 20.74
N ARG A 117 7.96 -7.70 19.58
CA ARG A 117 8.14 -9.14 19.36
C ARG A 117 9.53 -9.52 18.86
N GLY A 118 10.48 -8.58 18.81
CA GLY A 118 11.88 -8.85 18.51
C GLY A 118 12.30 -8.65 17.05
N ALA A 119 11.49 -7.99 16.21
CA ALA A 119 11.87 -7.64 14.83
C ALA A 119 12.83 -6.43 14.74
N SER A 120 13.64 -6.17 15.78
CA SER A 120 14.42 -4.94 15.95
C SER A 120 15.83 -4.97 15.38
N SER A 121 16.18 -5.98 14.58
CA SER A 121 17.47 -6.05 13.89
C SER A 121 17.70 -4.85 12.97
N PRO A 122 16.76 -4.42 12.11
CA PRO A 122 16.85 -3.11 11.47
C PRO A 122 16.46 -2.01 12.48
N PRO A 123 17.12 -0.83 12.42
CA PRO A 123 16.69 0.32 13.19
C PRO A 123 15.21 0.64 12.93
N VAL A 124 14.45 0.91 13.99
CA VAL A 124 12.98 1.08 13.94
C VAL A 124 12.55 2.09 12.87
N GLY A 125 13.33 3.17 12.68
CA GLY A 125 13.06 4.17 11.64
C GLY A 125 13.11 3.59 10.22
N TRP A 126 14.09 2.74 9.92
CA TRP A 126 14.20 2.09 8.61
C TRP A 126 13.11 1.06 8.39
N LEU A 127 12.80 0.25 9.41
CA LEU A 127 11.67 -0.69 9.37
C LEU A 127 10.36 0.05 9.06
N ALA A 128 10.09 1.15 9.76
CA ALA A 128 8.89 1.95 9.55
C ALA A 128 8.83 2.55 8.13
N LEU A 129 9.95 3.10 7.63
CA LEU A 129 10.01 3.68 6.29
C LEU A 129 9.81 2.62 5.20
N VAL A 130 10.43 1.45 5.33
CA VAL A 130 10.29 0.36 4.35
C VAL A 130 8.86 -0.16 4.32
N LEU A 131 8.27 -0.44 5.48
CA LEU A 131 6.88 -0.92 5.54
C LEU A 131 5.90 0.16 5.05
N LEU A 132 6.15 1.43 5.33
CA LEU A 132 5.30 2.51 4.81
C LEU A 132 5.40 2.66 3.29
N ALA A 133 6.62 2.60 2.73
CA ALA A 133 6.84 2.63 1.29
C ALA A 133 6.17 1.42 0.60
N LEU A 134 6.23 0.26 1.25
CA LEU A 134 5.63 -0.97 0.73
C LEU A 134 4.10 -0.94 0.78
N LEU A 135 3.54 -0.40 1.86
CA LEU A 135 2.10 -0.13 1.95
C LEU A 135 1.66 0.80 0.83
N PHE A 136 2.42 1.88 0.59
CA PHE A 136 2.15 2.83 -0.49
C PHE A 136 2.26 2.17 -1.87
N SER A 137 3.24 1.29 -2.06
CA SER A 137 3.33 0.46 -3.26
C SER A 137 2.08 -0.39 -3.44
N GLY A 138 1.61 -1.04 -2.38
CA GLY A 138 0.37 -1.80 -2.37
C GLY A 138 -0.83 -0.93 -2.77
N LEU A 139 -1.01 0.23 -2.12
CA LEU A 139 -2.09 1.18 -2.42
C LEU A 139 -2.09 1.56 -3.91
N GLY A 140 -0.94 1.89 -4.48
CA GLY A 140 -0.79 2.21 -5.90
C GLY A 140 -1.19 1.05 -6.81
N SER A 141 -0.76 -0.18 -6.51
CA SER A 141 -1.14 -1.38 -7.26
C SER A 141 -2.64 -1.69 -7.16
N GLY A 142 -3.23 -1.55 -5.98
CA GLY A 142 -4.66 -1.76 -5.76
C GLY A 142 -5.53 -0.75 -6.50
N LEU A 143 -5.14 0.53 -6.46
CA LEU A 143 -5.75 1.60 -7.26
C LEU A 143 -5.67 1.26 -8.75
N PHE A 144 -4.49 0.86 -9.23
CA PHE A 144 -4.28 0.53 -10.63
C PHE A 144 -5.15 -0.63 -11.11
N VAL A 145 -5.12 -1.76 -10.40
CA VAL A 145 -5.94 -2.94 -10.75
C VAL A 145 -7.43 -2.59 -10.73
N ALA A 146 -7.92 -1.93 -9.68
CA ALA A 146 -9.33 -1.61 -9.57
C ALA A 146 -9.79 -0.61 -10.63
N THR A 147 -8.98 0.41 -10.94
CA THR A 147 -9.28 1.37 -12.02
C THR A 147 -9.21 0.71 -13.39
N ALA A 148 -8.20 -0.10 -13.67
CA ALA A 148 -8.07 -0.87 -14.91
C ALA A 148 -9.30 -1.74 -15.15
N MET A 149 -9.73 -2.48 -14.12
CA MET A 149 -10.86 -3.41 -14.18
C MET A 149 -12.23 -2.77 -13.95
N ARG A 150 -12.30 -1.45 -13.80
CA ARG A 150 -13.55 -0.72 -13.55
C ARG A 150 -14.33 -1.26 -12.35
N ALA A 151 -13.61 -1.54 -11.25
CA ALA A 151 -14.20 -2.08 -10.02
C ALA A 151 -14.98 -3.39 -10.19
N ARG A 152 -14.73 -4.17 -11.24
CA ARG A 152 -15.35 -5.49 -11.39
C ARG A 152 -14.93 -6.41 -10.24
N PRO A 153 -15.77 -7.36 -9.80
CA PRO A 153 -15.42 -8.33 -8.76
C PRO A 153 -14.11 -9.09 -9.04
N ALA A 154 -13.81 -9.33 -10.31
CA ALA A 154 -12.57 -9.96 -10.76
C ALA A 154 -11.29 -9.19 -10.37
N ALA A 155 -11.38 -7.90 -10.02
CA ALA A 155 -10.24 -7.12 -9.52
C ALA A 155 -9.62 -7.75 -8.27
N TRP A 156 -10.43 -8.34 -7.40
CA TRP A 156 -9.92 -9.05 -6.21
C TRP A 156 -9.12 -10.29 -6.56
N ALA A 157 -9.59 -11.06 -7.53
CA ALA A 157 -8.88 -12.26 -7.99
C ALA A 157 -7.54 -11.88 -8.63
N VAL A 158 -7.51 -10.82 -9.45
CA VAL A 158 -6.27 -10.29 -10.03
C VAL A 158 -5.32 -9.79 -8.94
N LEU A 159 -5.83 -9.08 -7.95
CA LEU A 159 -5.03 -8.58 -6.83
C LEU A 159 -4.40 -9.73 -6.03
N LEU A 160 -5.19 -10.77 -5.70
CA LEU A 160 -4.70 -11.95 -5.02
C LEU A 160 -3.64 -12.69 -5.85
N GLY A 161 -3.85 -12.79 -7.18
CA GLY A 161 -2.85 -13.33 -8.11
C GLY A 161 -1.55 -12.53 -8.11
N VAL A 162 -1.63 -11.20 -8.10
CA VAL A 162 -0.45 -10.32 -8.01
C VAL A 162 0.27 -10.52 -6.67
N ILE A 163 -0.44 -10.55 -5.55
CA ILE A 163 0.16 -10.79 -4.22
C ILE A 163 0.82 -12.17 -4.18
N GLY A 164 0.16 -13.20 -4.70
CA GLY A 164 0.71 -14.56 -4.79
C GLY A 164 1.97 -14.64 -5.65
N ALA A 165 2.00 -13.94 -6.79
CA ALA A 165 3.17 -13.86 -7.64
C ALA A 165 4.36 -13.15 -6.95
N GLN A 166 4.08 -12.08 -6.21
CA GLN A 166 5.09 -11.35 -5.43
C GLN A 166 5.69 -12.23 -4.31
N LEU A 167 4.85 -13.04 -3.67
CA LEU A 167 5.27 -14.03 -2.66
C LEU A 167 6.12 -15.15 -3.27
N ALA A 168 5.68 -15.72 -4.39
CA ALA A 168 6.44 -16.77 -5.09
C ALA A 168 7.82 -16.28 -5.54
N ALA A 169 7.92 -14.99 -5.92
CA ALA A 169 9.18 -14.37 -6.32
C ALA A 169 10.19 -14.24 -5.17
N LEU A 170 9.79 -14.27 -3.89
CA LEU A 170 10.76 -14.24 -2.78
C LEU A 170 11.69 -15.46 -2.78
N GLY A 171 11.22 -16.61 -3.27
CA GLY A 171 12.02 -17.84 -3.36
C GLY A 171 12.89 -17.94 -4.62
N TRP A 172 12.84 -16.96 -5.52
CA TRP A 172 13.61 -16.98 -6.76
C TRP A 172 14.93 -16.23 -6.55
N THR A 173 16.06 -16.90 -6.73
CA THR A 173 17.40 -16.29 -6.60
C THR A 173 17.82 -15.42 -7.80
N GLY A 174 16.92 -15.27 -8.78
CA GLY A 174 17.11 -14.43 -9.96
C GLY A 174 16.75 -12.96 -9.76
N ALA A 175 17.02 -12.14 -10.78
CA ALA A 175 16.86 -10.69 -10.82
C ALA A 175 15.42 -10.18 -10.55
N ASN A 176 14.98 -10.21 -9.29
CA ASN A 176 13.65 -9.77 -8.84
C ASN A 176 13.62 -8.30 -8.42
N TRP A 177 14.54 -7.49 -8.95
CA TRP A 177 14.66 -6.06 -8.66
C TRP A 177 13.43 -5.24 -9.06
N TRP A 178 12.49 -5.82 -9.80
CA TRP A 178 11.21 -5.20 -10.18
C TRP A 178 10.05 -5.60 -9.24
N VAL A 179 10.27 -6.49 -8.27
CA VAL A 179 9.27 -7.03 -7.33
C VAL A 179 9.31 -6.19 -6.04
N PRO A 180 8.29 -5.37 -5.71
CA PRO A 180 8.23 -4.56 -4.49
C PRO A 180 8.50 -5.35 -3.20
N VAL A 181 7.91 -6.54 -3.05
CA VAL A 181 8.07 -7.37 -1.85
C VAL A 181 9.51 -7.86 -1.71
N SER A 182 10.16 -8.25 -2.81
CA SER A 182 11.57 -8.64 -2.82
C SER A 182 12.52 -7.47 -2.54
N ASN A 183 12.27 -6.29 -3.12
CA ASN A 183 13.08 -5.11 -2.82
C ASN A 183 12.89 -4.63 -1.38
N ALA A 184 11.68 -4.74 -0.82
CA ALA A 184 11.45 -4.39 0.58
C ALA A 184 12.19 -5.35 1.52
N TYR A 185 12.12 -6.66 1.25
CA TYR A 185 12.91 -7.65 1.96
C TYR A 185 14.42 -7.34 1.88
N ALA A 186 14.97 -7.16 0.68
CA ALA A 186 16.39 -6.82 0.49
C ALA A 186 16.79 -5.49 1.13
N SER A 187 15.85 -4.53 1.22
CA SER A 187 16.06 -3.27 1.94
C SER A 187 16.17 -3.49 3.45
N LEU A 188 15.28 -4.31 4.03
CA LEU A 188 15.34 -4.67 5.45
C LEU A 188 16.61 -5.47 5.78
N GLU A 189 17.02 -6.38 4.90
CA GLU A 189 18.26 -7.13 5.03
C GLU A 189 19.49 -6.22 5.00
N ALA A 190 19.54 -5.26 4.07
CA ALA A 190 20.63 -4.28 3.99
C ALA A 190 20.70 -3.34 5.21
N PHE A 191 19.56 -3.04 5.85
CA PHE A 191 19.52 -2.20 7.05
C PHE A 191 19.70 -2.97 8.37
N GLY A 192 19.36 -4.26 8.40
CA GLY A 192 19.34 -5.09 9.60
C GLY A 192 20.42 -6.17 9.67
N GLY A 193 21.19 -6.36 8.60
CA GLY A 193 22.30 -7.32 8.55
C GLY A 193 23.59 -6.81 9.18
N ASP A 194 24.56 -7.72 9.34
CA ASP A 194 25.83 -7.47 10.05
C ASP A 194 26.71 -6.37 9.41
N ALA A 195 26.62 -6.23 8.09
CA ALA A 195 27.29 -5.19 7.32
C ALA A 195 26.25 -4.22 6.76
N VAL A 196 25.76 -3.32 7.62
CA VAL A 196 24.73 -2.32 7.26
C VAL A 196 25.17 -1.54 6.00
N ASP A 197 24.43 -1.69 4.91
CA ASP A 197 24.62 -0.95 3.66
C ASP A 197 23.43 -0.02 3.41
N VAL A 198 23.58 1.22 3.87
CA VAL A 198 22.54 2.24 3.76
C VAL A 198 22.23 2.60 2.30
N PHE A 199 23.22 2.59 1.41
CA PHE A 199 23.01 2.95 0.00
C PHE A 199 22.26 1.86 -0.75
N ALA A 200 22.64 0.60 -0.54
CA ALA A 200 21.89 -0.54 -1.07
C ALA A 200 20.45 -0.53 -0.52
N GLY A 201 20.28 -0.41 0.80
CA GLY A 201 18.97 -0.36 1.44
C GLY A 201 18.08 0.78 0.92
N ALA A 202 18.61 2.00 0.81
CA ALA A 202 17.89 3.17 0.34
C ALA A 202 17.51 3.09 -1.15
N SER A 203 18.38 2.54 -2.00
CA SER A 203 18.08 2.36 -3.43
C SER A 203 16.91 1.40 -3.64
N ARG A 204 16.83 0.33 -2.84
CA ARG A 204 15.73 -0.64 -2.85
C ARG A 204 14.45 -0.04 -2.31
N LEU A 205 14.53 0.72 -1.22
CA LEU A 205 13.41 1.47 -0.68
C LEU A 205 12.81 2.43 -1.72
N ALA A 206 13.66 3.16 -2.45
CA ALA A 206 13.23 4.05 -3.52
C ALA A 206 12.51 3.29 -4.64
N ALA A 207 13.01 2.12 -5.05
CA ALA A 207 12.35 1.28 -6.05
C ALA A 207 10.95 0.81 -5.60
N VAL A 208 10.80 0.44 -4.32
CA VAL A 208 9.50 0.09 -3.72
C VAL A 208 8.55 1.29 -3.80
N ALA A 209 8.97 2.45 -3.33
CA ALA A 209 8.15 3.66 -3.34
C ALA A 209 7.73 4.06 -4.77
N MET A 210 8.65 3.97 -5.74
CA MET A 210 8.40 4.29 -7.14
C MET A 210 7.33 3.39 -7.77
N THR A 211 7.24 2.13 -7.35
CA THR A 211 6.17 1.23 -7.83
C THR A 211 4.78 1.75 -7.46
N GLY A 212 4.63 2.28 -6.24
CA GLY A 212 3.39 2.93 -5.81
C GLY A 212 3.06 4.18 -6.64
N VAL A 213 4.07 5.04 -6.86
CA VAL A 213 3.92 6.25 -7.69
C VAL A 213 3.47 5.90 -9.10
N VAL A 214 4.10 4.90 -9.73
CA VAL A 214 3.73 4.45 -11.08
C VAL A 214 2.28 3.95 -11.11
N GLY A 215 1.86 3.15 -10.12
CA GLY A 215 0.46 2.69 -10.02
C GLY A 215 -0.54 3.84 -9.95
N VAL A 216 -0.26 4.85 -9.12
CA VAL A 216 -1.08 6.06 -8.98
C VAL A 216 -1.16 6.84 -10.28
N VAL A 217 -0.02 7.08 -10.95
CA VAL A 217 0.04 7.80 -12.23
C VAL A 217 -0.73 7.05 -13.32
N MET A 218 -0.56 5.73 -13.39
CA MET A 218 -1.27 4.89 -14.37
C MET A 218 -2.78 4.87 -14.13
N SER A 219 -3.24 4.87 -12.86
CA SER A 219 -4.65 5.04 -12.53
C SER A 219 -5.21 6.38 -13.02
N MET A 220 -4.49 7.47 -12.77
CA MET A 220 -4.91 8.81 -13.23
C MET A 220 -5.00 8.86 -14.75
N TRP A 221 -3.98 8.34 -15.42
CA TRP A 221 -3.92 8.31 -16.88
C TRP A 221 -5.05 7.47 -17.48
N MET A 222 -5.33 6.29 -16.92
CA MET A 222 -6.43 5.44 -17.35
C MET A 222 -7.79 6.12 -17.19
N LEU A 223 -8.01 6.83 -16.08
CA LEU A 223 -9.26 7.56 -15.85
C LEU A 223 -9.39 8.77 -16.78
N ALA A 224 -8.30 9.50 -17.01
CA ALA A 224 -8.28 10.63 -17.94
C ALA A 224 -8.59 10.19 -19.37
N ARG A 225 -7.98 9.10 -19.84
CA ARG A 225 -8.21 8.52 -21.18
C ARG A 225 -9.61 7.96 -21.41
N ARG A 226 -10.42 7.79 -20.37
CA ARG A 226 -11.78 7.26 -20.48
C ARG A 226 -12.84 8.36 -20.54
N ARG A 227 -12.45 9.61 -20.36
CA ARG A 227 -13.34 10.78 -20.48
C ARG A 227 -13.35 11.40 -21.87
N PHE A 228 -12.34 11.04 -22.67
CA PHE A 228 -12.22 11.33 -24.09
C PHE A 228 -12.37 10.00 -24.86
#